data_AF-A0A2T0PXZ0-F1
#
_entry.id   AF-A0A2T0PXZ0-F1
#
_cell.length_a   1.000
_cell.length_b   1.000
_cell.length_c   1.000
_cell.angle_alpha   90.00
_cell.angle_beta   90.00
_cell.angle_gamma   90.00
#
_symmetry.space_group_name_H-M   'P 1'
#
loop_
_entity.id
_entity.type
_entity.pdbx_description
1 polymer ?
#
loop_
_entity_poly.entity_id
_entity_poly.type
_entity_poly.pdbx_seq_one_letter_code
_entity_poly.pdbx_strand_id
1 'polypeptide(L)'
;MEITRAARSIGIPGLYVTDDRVRPIRLPVRAAFTVLGLGWAKSHSFFTGQTPVMECQRDLMRTIFWDRLKIADIVNVTVISLNDVPNAYAEFDSGVPKKFVIDPHDVLVNQ
;
A
#
# COMPACT_ATOMS: atom_id res chain seq x y z
N MET A 1 9.30 -15.41 -0.86
CA MET A 1 8.87 -16.78 -1.25
C MET A 1 9.15 -17.81 -0.17
N GLU A 2 10.23 -17.62 0.57
CA GLU A 2 10.69 -18.48 1.65
C GLU A 2 9.63 -18.74 2.74
N ILE A 3 9.01 -17.68 3.26
CA ILE A 3 8.01 -17.76 4.35
C ILE A 3 6.66 -18.36 3.95
N THR A 4 6.20 -18.17 2.71
CA THR A 4 4.86 -18.62 2.28
C THR A 4 4.88 -20.12 2.03
N ARG A 5 4.02 -20.92 2.68
CA ARG A 5 3.97 -22.39 2.47
C ARG A 5 3.68 -22.77 1.01
N ALA A 6 4.00 -24.01 0.60
CA ALA A 6 3.72 -24.49 -0.74
C ALA A 6 2.22 -24.44 -1.10
N ALA A 7 1.92 -24.32 -2.41
CA ALA A 7 0.59 -24.21 -3.01
C ALA A 7 -0.25 -23.05 -2.45
N ARG A 8 0.33 -21.86 -2.33
CA ARG A 8 -0.34 -20.65 -1.82
C ARG A 8 -0.18 -19.46 -2.76
N SER A 9 -1.06 -18.49 -2.56
CA SER A 9 -1.12 -17.25 -3.32
C SER A 9 -0.37 -16.13 -2.61
N ILE A 10 0.20 -15.21 -3.39
CA ILE A 10 0.86 -13.98 -2.93
C ILE A 10 0.24 -12.81 -3.68
N GLY A 11 -0.40 -11.90 -2.94
CA GLY A 11 -0.89 -10.62 -3.45
C GLY A 11 0.17 -9.53 -3.32
N ILE A 12 0.40 -8.78 -4.40
CA ILE A 12 1.45 -7.77 -4.50
C ILE A 12 0.79 -6.43 -4.86
N PRO A 13 0.25 -5.70 -3.86
CA PRO A 13 -0.30 -4.35 -4.08
C PRO A 13 0.79 -3.27 -4.19
N GLY A 14 2.03 -3.58 -3.79
CA GLY A 14 3.16 -2.66 -3.87
C GLY A 14 3.51 -2.32 -5.32
N LEU A 15 3.92 -1.07 -5.55
CA LEU A 15 4.27 -0.58 -6.88
C LEU A 15 5.65 -1.10 -7.30
N TYR A 16 5.70 -1.76 -8.46
CA TYR A 16 6.92 -2.11 -9.17
C TYR A 16 6.90 -1.42 -10.53
N VAL A 17 7.86 -0.53 -10.77
CA VAL A 17 7.92 0.30 -11.99
C VAL A 17 8.82 -0.34 -13.05
N THR A 18 8.57 -0.01 -14.31
CA THR A 18 9.38 -0.46 -15.45
C THR A 18 10.70 0.28 -15.56
N ASP A 19 10.71 1.56 -15.19
CA ASP A 19 11.88 2.42 -15.22
C ASP A 19 11.95 3.24 -13.93
N ASP A 20 12.93 2.94 -13.10
CA ASP A 20 13.27 3.71 -11.90
C ASP A 20 14.57 4.46 -12.19
N ARG A 21 14.45 5.74 -12.55
CA ARG A 21 15.57 6.59 -12.94
C ARG A 21 16.53 6.92 -11.80
N VAL A 22 16.12 6.69 -10.55
CA VAL A 22 16.89 7.01 -9.34
C VAL A 22 17.59 5.77 -8.78
N ARG A 23 17.17 4.56 -9.17
CA ARG A 23 17.84 3.33 -8.74
C ARG A 23 19.19 3.14 -9.44
N PRO A 24 20.30 2.99 -8.69
CA PRO A 24 21.63 2.79 -9.27
C PRO A 24 21.84 1.38 -9.83
N ILE A 25 20.94 0.44 -9.57
CA ILE A 25 21.08 -0.98 -9.94
C ILE A 25 19.87 -1.40 -10.79
N ARG A 26 20.14 -1.76 -12.06
CA ARG A 26 19.26 -2.67 -12.79
C ARG A 26 19.22 -3.97 -12.00
N LEU A 27 18.03 -4.42 -11.61
CA LEU A 27 17.90 -5.72 -10.94
C LEU A 27 18.61 -6.76 -11.84
N PRO A 28 19.70 -7.42 -11.38
CA PRO A 28 20.39 -8.35 -12.23
C PRO A 28 19.39 -9.44 -12.58
N VAL A 29 19.25 -9.75 -13.86
CA VAL A 29 18.27 -10.71 -14.40
C VAL A 29 18.27 -12.03 -13.60
N ARG A 30 19.42 -12.44 -13.07
CA ARG A 30 19.58 -13.58 -12.14
C ARG A 30 18.73 -13.48 -10.87
N ALA A 31 18.61 -12.32 -10.23
CA ALA A 31 17.81 -12.14 -9.03
C ALA A 31 16.31 -12.33 -9.29
N ALA A 32 15.80 -11.88 -10.44
CA ALA A 32 14.42 -12.12 -10.84
C ALA A 32 14.13 -13.61 -11.08
N PHE A 33 15.06 -14.34 -11.74
CA PHE A 33 14.92 -15.78 -11.99
C PHE A 33 14.96 -16.62 -10.70
N THR A 34 15.79 -16.28 -9.71
CA THR A 34 15.85 -17.03 -8.44
C THR A 34 14.56 -16.87 -7.63
N VAL A 35 13.97 -15.66 -7.62
CA VAL A 35 12.70 -15.40 -6.91
C VAL A 35 11.53 -16.15 -7.56
N LEU A 36 11.49 -16.20 -8.90
CA LEU A 36 10.48 -16.97 -9.63
C LEU A 36 10.70 -18.48 -9.52
N GLY A 37 11.96 -18.94 -9.51
CA GLY A 37 12.31 -20.36 -9.40
C GLY A 37 11.86 -20.99 -8.09
N LEU A 38 12.12 -20.32 -6.95
CA LEU A 38 11.64 -20.80 -5.64
C LEU A 38 10.11 -20.79 -5.56
N GLY A 39 9.45 -19.87 -6.26
CA GLY A 39 7.98 -19.87 -6.36
C GLY A 39 7.40 -20.97 -7.17
N TRP A 40 8.00 -21.24 -8.31
CA TRP A 40 7.62 -22.34 -9.14
C TRP A 40 7.78 -23.67 -8.38
N ALA A 41 8.92 -23.86 -7.71
CA ALA A 41 9.20 -25.05 -6.89
C ALA A 41 8.18 -25.24 -5.75
N LYS A 42 7.60 -24.16 -5.24
CA LYS A 42 6.56 -24.18 -4.20
C LYS A 42 5.14 -24.05 -4.75
N SER A 43 4.96 -24.07 -6.07
CA SER A 43 3.68 -23.92 -6.76
C SER A 43 2.89 -22.69 -6.30
N HIS A 44 3.55 -21.53 -6.20
CA HIS A 44 2.90 -20.28 -5.81
C HIS A 44 2.15 -19.60 -6.96
N SER A 45 1.05 -18.93 -6.64
CA SER A 45 0.33 -18.04 -7.55
C SER A 45 0.59 -16.58 -7.17
N PHE A 46 0.74 -15.71 -8.16
CA PHE A 46 1.04 -14.29 -7.94
C PHE A 46 -0.06 -13.41 -8.52
N PHE A 47 -0.49 -12.41 -7.75
CA PHE A 47 -1.50 -11.42 -8.15
C PHE A 47 -0.89 -10.02 -8.04
N THR A 48 -0.79 -9.32 -9.17
CA THR A 48 -0.13 -8.01 -9.29
C THR A 48 -1.07 -7.02 -9.98
N GLY A 49 -0.67 -5.75 -10.02
CA GLY A 49 -1.35 -4.70 -10.77
C GLY A 49 -1.99 -3.65 -9.87
N GLN A 50 -2.56 -2.63 -10.50
CA GLN A 50 -3.32 -1.61 -9.78
C GLN A 50 -4.60 -2.23 -9.21
N THR A 51 -4.99 -1.81 -8.01
CA THR A 51 -6.18 -2.33 -7.34
C THR A 51 -7.45 -1.87 -8.06
N PRO A 52 -8.36 -2.78 -8.46
CA PRO A 52 -9.65 -2.40 -9.03
C PRO A 52 -10.60 -1.94 -7.92
N VAL A 53 -10.43 -0.70 -7.44
CA VAL A 53 -11.14 -0.15 -6.27
C VAL A 53 -12.67 -0.29 -6.37
N MET A 54 -13.22 -0.15 -7.58
CA MET A 54 -14.65 -0.23 -7.83
C MET A 54 -15.26 -1.59 -7.48
N GLU A 55 -14.48 -2.67 -7.52
CA GLU A 55 -14.96 -4.03 -7.20
C GLU A 55 -15.25 -4.21 -5.70
N CYS A 56 -14.53 -3.52 -4.82
CA CYS A 56 -14.60 -3.74 -3.37
C CYS A 56 -15.09 -2.54 -2.56
N GLN A 57 -15.07 -1.31 -3.09
CA GLN A 57 -15.36 -0.09 -2.31
C GLN A 57 -16.72 -0.13 -1.60
N ARG A 58 -17.76 -0.69 -2.22
CA ARG A 58 -19.12 -0.69 -1.68
C ARG A 58 -19.23 -1.54 -0.43
N ASP A 59 -18.61 -2.71 -0.44
CA ASP A 59 -18.68 -3.65 0.69
C ASP A 59 -17.74 -3.23 1.82
N LEU A 60 -16.59 -2.62 1.49
CA LEU A 60 -15.72 -1.99 2.49
C LEU A 60 -16.41 -0.81 3.17
N MET A 61 -17.08 0.06 2.42
CA MET A 61 -17.85 1.18 2.98
C MET A 61 -18.95 0.68 3.92
N ARG A 62 -19.70 -0.35 3.52
CA ARG A 62 -20.70 -0.99 4.41
C ARG A 62 -20.06 -1.52 5.69
N THR A 63 -18.92 -2.18 5.59
CA THR A 63 -18.18 -2.71 6.74
C THR A 63 -17.82 -1.61 7.73
N ILE A 64 -17.40 -0.44 7.23
CA ILE A 64 -17.11 0.74 8.06
C ILE A 64 -18.40 1.26 8.72
N PHE A 65 -19.50 1.42 7.97
CA PHE A 65 -20.77 1.90 8.54
C PHE A 65 -21.39 0.98 9.58
N TRP A 66 -21.14 -0.33 9.48
CA TRP A 66 -21.58 -1.31 10.48
C TRP A 66 -20.60 -1.47 11.66
N ASP A 67 -19.65 -0.55 11.83
CA ASP A 67 -18.59 -0.55 12.86
C ASP A 67 -17.81 -1.87 12.96
N ARG A 68 -17.62 -2.55 11.81
CA ARG A 68 -16.89 -3.82 11.73
C ARG A 68 -15.38 -3.62 11.50
N LEU A 69 -14.97 -2.41 11.13
CA LEU A 69 -13.58 -2.06 10.83
C LEU A 69 -13.30 -0.59 11.16
N LYS A 70 -12.44 -0.34 12.17
CA LYS A 70 -11.98 0.99 12.56
C LYS A 70 -10.69 1.37 11.83
N ILE A 71 -10.82 1.59 10.52
CA ILE A 71 -9.64 1.75 9.65
C ILE A 71 -8.81 3.00 9.99
N ALA A 72 -9.45 4.10 10.39
CA ALA A 72 -8.78 5.36 10.71
C ALA A 72 -7.78 5.22 11.88
N ASP A 73 -8.16 4.45 12.91
CA ASP A 73 -7.31 4.16 14.06
C ASP A 73 -6.15 3.26 13.66
N ILE A 74 -6.43 2.21 12.88
CA ILE A 74 -5.44 1.20 12.46
C ILE A 74 -4.30 1.84 11.65
N VAL A 75 -4.62 2.81 10.77
CA VAL A 75 -3.63 3.52 9.95
C VAL A 75 -3.15 4.83 10.58
N ASN A 76 -3.60 5.15 11.80
CA ASN A 76 -3.25 6.36 12.54
C ASN A 76 -3.47 7.64 11.73
N VAL A 77 -4.73 7.93 11.40
CA VAL A 77 -5.10 9.12 10.61
C VAL A 77 -4.76 10.41 11.36
N THR A 78 -4.14 11.35 10.67
CA THR A 78 -3.90 12.73 11.14
C THR A 78 -4.47 13.70 10.11
N VAL A 79 -5.45 14.49 10.52
CA VAL A 79 -6.05 15.52 9.66
C VAL A 79 -5.14 16.75 9.66
N ILE A 80 -4.85 17.30 8.48
CA ILE A 80 -4.00 18.47 8.28
C ILE A 80 -4.67 19.50 7.40
N SER A 81 -4.28 20.77 7.56
CA SER A 81 -4.71 21.84 6.66
C SER A 81 -3.96 21.77 5.33
N LEU A 82 -4.44 22.51 4.33
CA LEU A 82 -3.75 22.62 3.05
C LEU A 82 -2.35 23.26 3.18
N ASN A 83 -2.14 24.14 4.17
CA ASN A 83 -0.87 24.82 4.38
C ASN A 83 0.22 23.90 4.96
N ASP A 84 -0.19 22.83 5.65
CA ASP A 84 0.72 21.89 6.33
C ASP A 84 1.21 20.78 5.40
N VAL A 85 0.69 20.70 4.17
CA VAL A 85 0.99 19.63 3.20
C VAL A 85 2.50 19.44 2.98
N PRO A 86 3.33 20.48 2.74
CA PRO A 86 4.77 20.29 2.54
C PRO A 86 5.47 19.62 3.73
N ASN A 87 5.12 20.04 4.94
CA ASN A 87 5.67 19.46 6.17
C ASN A 87 5.22 18.01 6.35
N ALA A 88 3.94 17.72 6.05
CA ALA A 88 3.39 16.37 6.13
C ALA A 88 4.07 15.40 5.15
N TYR A 89 4.42 15.85 3.93
CA TYR A 89 5.20 15.03 3.00
C TYR A 89 6.61 14.74 3.55
N ALA A 90 7.29 15.72 4.13
CA ALA A 90 8.61 15.53 4.73
C ALA A 90 8.57 14.59 5.95
N GLU A 91 7.56 14.72 6.81
CA GLU A 91 7.33 13.80 7.92
C GLU A 91 7.08 12.38 7.41
N PHE A 92 6.20 12.22 6.41
CA PHE A 92 5.89 10.90 5.85
C PHE A 92 7.12 10.23 5.22
N ASP A 93 7.95 10.99 4.51
CA ASP A 93 9.22 10.51 3.96
C ASP A 93 10.21 10.09 5.06
N SER A 94 10.22 10.78 6.20
CA SER A 94 11.02 10.39 7.38
C SER A 94 10.56 9.10 8.06
N GLY A 95 9.41 8.53 7.64
CA GLY A 95 8.90 7.25 8.13
C GLY A 95 8.01 7.34 9.36
N VAL A 96 7.38 8.50 9.63
CA VAL A 96 6.41 8.60 10.73
C VAL A 96 5.23 7.64 10.50
N PRO A 97 4.73 6.96 11.55
CA PRO A 97 3.64 6.00 11.41
C PRO A 97 2.28 6.71 11.39
N LYS A 98 2.04 7.62 10.43
CA LYS A 98 0.80 8.40 10.31
C LYS A 98 0.23 8.32 8.90
N LYS A 99 -1.09 8.35 8.78
CA LYS A 99 -1.80 8.59 7.52
C LYS A 99 -2.33 10.01 7.49
N PHE A 100 -1.67 10.89 6.74
CA PHE A 100 -2.16 12.25 6.56
C PHE A 100 -3.40 12.29 5.67
N VAL A 101 -4.42 13.02 6.10
CA VAL A 101 -5.64 13.34 5.36
C VAL A 101 -5.78 14.85 5.31
N ILE A 102 -5.85 15.41 4.11
CA ILE A 102 -5.91 16.86 3.90
C ILE A 102 -7.37 17.29 3.96
N ASP A 103 -7.67 18.25 4.83
CA ASP A 103 -8.94 18.97 4.88
C ASP A 103 -8.73 20.37 4.31
N PRO A 104 -9.00 20.60 3.01
CA PRO A 104 -8.68 21.87 2.36
C PRO A 104 -9.67 22.99 2.70
N HIS A 105 -10.79 22.68 3.36
CA HIS A 105 -11.89 23.62 3.63
C HIS A 105 -12.36 23.60 5.09
N ASP A 106 -11.56 23.02 5.99
CA ASP A 106 -11.82 22.94 7.44
C ASP A 106 -13.20 22.36 7.80
N VAL A 107 -13.69 21.39 7.02
CA VAL A 107 -14.99 20.73 7.23
C VAL A 107 -14.92 19.67 8.33
N LEU A 108 -13.76 19.03 8.49
CA LEU A 108 -13.50 17.93 9.42
C LEU A 108 -12.89 18.41 10.73
N VAL A 109 -12.09 19.47 10.72
CA VAL A 109 -11.37 19.99 11.90
C VAL A 109 -12.32 20.71 12.89
N ASN A 110 -13.47 21.18 12.42
CA ASN A 110 -14.47 21.91 13.23
C ASN A 110 -15.61 21.03 13.78
N GLN A 111 -15.45 19.70 13.82
CA GLN A 111 -16.41 18.75 14.43
C GLN A 111 -15.90 18.25 15.77
#